data_AF-A0A2B7XWX8-F1
#
_entry.id   AF-A0A2B7XWX8-F1
#
_cell.length_a   1.000
_cell.length_b   1.000
_cell.length_c   1.000
_cell.angle_alpha   90.00
_cell.angle_beta   90.00
_cell.angle_gamma   90.00
#
_symmetry.space_group_name_H-M   'P 1'
#
loop_
_entity.id
_entity.type
_entity.pdbx_description
1 polymer ?
#
loop_
_entity_poly.entity_id
_entity_poly.type
_entity_poly.pdbx_seq_one_letter_code
_entity_poly.pdbx_strand_id
1 'polypeptide(L)'
;MTTILSDSDSYNTRFNIPKPRLPYKVDQHLSVRAHVPPEPTNSDCCLKFEARRERESIDPVGRCGKHPPLPGVFTSGAAELKTVRLVRAADGYSAQLLAVRVLSSDINLPYNTDLLVKKYDPLHSDHEQDEAAYAKLADFQGSLIPRYYGSFSLSLSIDGTSSREVRLILLEFVPGTCMVDLDPSKFTQSERQAIMKEVIDAETTIYIHDVAHNDIHPRNVILVSFPPFDQARNIVLVDFGVAWVNRVTFPKFQEQFLLGVPISPLLRWIDIERLSGFDNWIDWDWKLWVEHNYEHTRGSITEYMQEVFGPRDRGARQKASVKD
;
A
#
# COMPACT_ATOMS: atom_id res chain seq x y z
N MET A 1 14.51 5.57 -18.76
CA MET A 1 15.26 4.68 -17.84
C MET A 1 15.03 5.21 -16.44
N THR A 2 14.01 4.69 -15.78
CA THR A 2 13.60 5.10 -14.45
C THR A 2 14.21 4.07 -13.51
N THR A 3 15.31 4.44 -12.86
CA THR A 3 15.92 3.59 -11.85
C THR A 3 15.01 3.61 -10.64
N ILE A 4 14.18 2.57 -10.49
CA ILE A 4 13.56 2.25 -9.21
C ILE A 4 14.73 1.94 -8.28
N LEU A 5 15.04 2.86 -7.39
CA LEU A 5 16.09 2.68 -6.40
C LEU A 5 15.69 1.48 -5.54
N SER A 6 16.55 0.47 -5.49
CA SER A 6 16.42 -0.61 -4.53
C SER A 6 16.40 -0.02 -3.11
N ASP A 7 15.63 -0.65 -2.22
CA ASP A 7 15.58 -0.40 -0.76
C ASP A 7 16.96 -0.36 -0.06
N SER A 8 18.03 -0.65 -0.79
CA SER A 8 19.41 -0.48 -0.36
C SER A 8 19.78 0.96 -0.05
N ASP A 9 19.17 2.02 -0.58
CA ASP A 9 19.62 3.44 -0.43
C ASP A 9 19.29 4.11 0.94
N SER A 10 19.14 3.32 2.01
CA SER A 10 18.83 3.79 3.37
C SER A 10 20.05 3.97 4.30
N TYR A 11 21.27 4.02 3.76
CA TYR A 11 22.52 4.02 4.52
C TYR A 11 23.26 5.35 4.38
N ASN A 12 23.97 5.72 5.46
CA ASN A 12 25.10 6.65 5.37
C ASN A 12 26.23 5.94 4.64
N THR A 13 26.13 5.98 3.30
CA THR A 13 27.06 5.32 2.38
C THR A 13 28.49 5.81 2.57
N ARG A 14 28.66 7.04 3.06
CA ARG A 14 29.95 7.72 3.19
C ARG A 14 30.75 7.29 4.40
N PHE A 15 30.10 6.93 5.51
CA PHE A 15 30.78 6.58 6.77
C PHE A 15 30.52 5.15 7.26
N ASN A 16 29.73 4.36 6.52
CA ASN A 16 29.45 2.94 6.81
C ASN A 16 28.91 2.69 8.24
N ILE A 17 28.09 3.61 8.75
CA ILE A 17 27.49 3.50 10.08
C ILE A 17 26.23 2.63 9.97
N PRO A 18 26.17 1.46 10.64
CA PRO A 18 25.01 0.59 10.58
C PRO A 18 23.83 1.16 11.38
N LYS A 19 22.61 0.79 11.00
CA LYS A 19 21.41 1.07 11.80
C LYS A 19 21.49 0.32 13.14
N PRO A 20 20.89 0.86 14.22
CA PRO A 20 20.62 0.09 15.42
C PRO A 20 19.90 -1.23 15.11
N ARG A 21 20.15 -2.25 15.94
CA ARG A 21 19.43 -3.53 15.81
C ARG A 21 17.93 -3.30 15.95
N LEU A 22 17.15 -4.03 15.15
CA LEU A 22 15.70 -4.00 15.24
C LEU A 22 15.26 -4.32 16.68
N PRO A 23 14.48 -3.44 17.32
CA PRO A 23 14.10 -3.61 18.71
C PRO A 23 12.92 -4.58 18.91
N TYR A 24 12.37 -5.14 17.82
CA TYR A 24 11.13 -5.91 17.83
C TYR A 24 11.38 -7.39 18.14
N LYS A 25 10.68 -7.90 19.15
CA LYS A 25 10.76 -9.31 19.57
C LYS A 25 9.36 -9.87 19.83
N VAL A 26 9.21 -11.17 19.63
CA VAL A 26 8.03 -11.91 20.11
C VAL A 26 7.96 -11.79 21.63
N ASP A 27 6.73 -11.77 22.17
CA ASP A 27 6.41 -11.55 23.57
C ASP A 27 6.76 -10.16 24.12
N GLN A 28 7.18 -9.22 23.28
CA GLN A 28 7.42 -7.83 23.69
C GLN A 28 6.11 -7.09 23.95
N HIS A 29 6.08 -6.34 25.06
CA HIS A 29 5.01 -5.42 25.41
C HIS A 29 5.25 -4.05 24.77
N LEU A 30 4.20 -3.46 24.20
CA LEU A 30 4.24 -2.18 23.51
C LEU A 30 3.13 -1.28 24.08
N SER A 31 3.54 -0.24 24.78
CA SER A 31 2.65 0.84 25.23
C SER A 31 2.46 1.84 24.10
N VAL A 32 1.25 1.98 23.59
CA VAL A 32 0.94 2.86 22.46
C VAL A 32 -0.09 3.92 22.85
N ARG A 33 0.08 5.13 22.29
CA ARG A 33 -0.84 6.25 22.50
C ARG A 33 -1.55 6.59 21.20
N ALA A 34 -2.87 6.67 21.23
CA ALA A 34 -3.67 7.04 20.09
C ALA A 34 -3.36 8.48 19.67
N HIS A 35 -3.36 8.72 18.37
CA HIS A 35 -3.23 10.05 17.82
C HIS A 35 -4.02 10.18 16.53
N VAL A 36 -4.40 11.41 16.21
CA VAL A 36 -4.91 11.80 14.91
C VAL A 36 -3.71 12.24 14.06
N PRO A 37 -3.40 11.56 12.95
CA PRO A 37 -2.30 11.97 12.08
C PRO A 37 -2.61 13.35 11.47
N PRO A 38 -1.57 14.11 11.09
CA PRO A 38 -1.79 15.34 10.32
C PRO A 38 -2.44 15.04 8.97
N GLU A 39 -3.00 16.06 8.32
CA GLU A 39 -3.52 15.91 6.96
C GLU A 39 -2.42 15.38 6.01
N PRO A 40 -2.78 14.51 5.05
CA PRO A 40 -1.82 14.00 4.08
C PRO A 40 -1.10 15.13 3.36
N THR A 41 0.23 15.11 3.37
CA THR A 41 1.01 16.09 2.61
C THR A 41 0.94 15.74 1.12
N ASN A 42 0.32 16.59 0.32
CA ASN A 42 0.40 16.54 -1.14
C ASN A 42 1.85 16.76 -1.59
N SER A 43 2.68 15.71 -1.71
CA SER A 43 3.83 15.73 -2.63
C SER A 43 4.62 14.43 -2.63
N ASP A 44 4.93 13.99 -3.87
CA ASP A 44 6.05 13.15 -4.30
C ASP A 44 6.67 12.20 -3.27
N CYS A 45 6.46 10.90 -3.47
CA CYS A 45 7.23 9.84 -2.84
C CYS A 45 8.73 9.88 -3.21
N CYS A 46 9.13 10.79 -4.11
CA CYS A 46 10.52 10.98 -4.50
C CYS A 46 11.30 11.76 -3.44
N LEU A 47 12.36 11.13 -2.89
CA LEU A 47 13.33 11.81 -2.04
C LEU A 47 13.95 13.01 -2.77
N LYS A 48 13.78 14.21 -2.21
CA LYS A 48 14.44 15.42 -2.70
C LYS A 48 15.97 15.24 -2.65
N PHE A 49 16.69 15.89 -3.57
CA PHE A 49 18.15 15.84 -3.64
C PHE A 49 18.83 16.15 -2.30
N GLU A 50 18.27 17.10 -1.53
CA GLU A 50 18.75 17.46 -0.20
C GLU A 50 18.60 16.32 0.81
N ALA A 51 17.46 15.63 0.82
CA ALA A 51 17.22 14.47 1.67
C ALA A 51 18.19 13.32 1.32
N ARG A 52 18.54 13.16 0.04
CA ARG A 52 19.55 12.19 -0.42
C ARG A 52 20.94 12.50 0.13
N ARG A 53 21.42 13.75 -0.01
CA ARG A 53 22.72 14.18 0.55
C ARG A 53 22.78 14.07 2.07
N GLU A 54 21.66 14.31 2.73
CA GLU A 54 21.58 14.16 4.17
C GLU A 54 21.76 12.70 4.60
N ARG A 55 21.10 11.76 3.92
CA ARG A 55 21.28 10.32 4.16
C ARG A 55 22.74 9.89 4.00
N GLU A 56 23.49 10.49 3.08
CA GLU A 56 24.92 10.22 2.88
C GLU A 56 25.83 10.82 3.98
N SER A 57 25.36 11.77 4.79
CA SER A 57 26.22 12.56 5.68
C SER A 57 25.85 12.52 7.16
N ILE A 58 24.61 12.19 7.50
CA ILE A 58 24.13 12.07 8.89
C ILE A 58 23.88 10.59 9.19
N ASP A 59 24.22 10.12 10.39
CA ASP A 59 23.90 8.76 10.79
C ASP A 59 22.37 8.56 10.93
N PRO A 60 21.85 7.34 10.79
CA PRO A 60 20.40 7.09 10.82
C PRO A 60 19.70 7.59 12.10
N VAL A 61 20.33 7.49 13.26
CA VAL A 61 19.74 7.91 14.54
C VAL A 61 19.72 9.42 14.65
N GLY A 62 20.83 10.09 14.31
CA GLY A 62 20.92 11.54 14.23
C GLY A 62 19.88 12.12 13.28
N ARG A 63 19.61 11.42 12.17
CA ARG A 63 18.57 11.80 11.20
C ARG A 63 17.16 11.68 11.79
N CYS A 64 16.84 10.61 12.54
CA CYS A 64 15.55 10.50 13.24
C CYS A 64 15.34 11.65 14.23
N GLY A 65 16.40 12.11 14.91
CA GLY A 65 16.33 13.27 15.81
C GLY A 65 16.10 14.58 15.07
N LYS A 66 16.66 14.73 13.87
CA LYS A 66 16.49 15.93 13.03
C LYS A 66 15.11 15.99 12.36
N HIS A 67 14.59 14.84 11.95
CA HIS A 67 13.31 14.69 11.25
C HIS A 67 12.42 13.72 12.02
N PRO A 68 11.90 14.11 13.20
CA PRO A 68 10.91 13.30 13.88
C PRO A 68 9.65 13.17 13.02
N PRO A 69 8.87 12.09 13.17
CA PRO A 69 7.58 11.96 12.51
C PRO A 69 6.72 13.20 12.73
N LEU A 70 5.95 13.59 11.70
CA LEU A 70 5.13 14.80 11.78
C LEU A 70 4.25 14.77 13.04
N PRO A 71 4.16 15.88 13.80
CA PRO A 71 3.37 15.91 15.01
C PRO A 71 1.88 15.85 14.65
N GLY A 72 1.25 14.71 14.91
CA GLY A 72 -0.20 14.61 14.99
C GLY A 72 -0.75 15.11 16.33
N VAL A 73 -2.06 14.99 16.53
CA VAL A 73 -2.73 15.36 17.78
C VAL A 73 -2.94 14.11 18.63
N PHE A 74 -2.23 14.01 19.75
CA PHE A 74 -2.46 12.93 20.71
C PHE A 74 -3.87 13.03 21.31
N THR A 75 -4.54 11.88 21.37
CA THR A 75 -5.83 11.76 22.06
C THR A 75 -5.64 11.05 23.40
N SER A 76 -6.69 11.01 24.22
CA SER A 76 -6.61 10.37 25.55
C SER A 76 -6.54 8.84 25.50
N GLY A 77 -6.62 8.21 24.32
CA GLY A 77 -6.60 6.76 24.19
C GLY A 77 -5.20 6.17 24.32
N ALA A 78 -5.04 5.13 25.13
CA ALA A 78 -3.84 4.32 25.18
C ALA A 78 -4.19 2.82 25.09
N ALA A 79 -3.22 2.02 24.65
CA ALA A 79 -3.34 0.57 24.63
C ALA A 79 -2.00 -0.11 24.95
N GLU A 80 -2.08 -1.25 25.62
CA GLU A 80 -0.97 -2.16 25.85
C GLU A 80 -1.11 -3.35 24.89
N LEU A 81 -0.10 -3.57 24.07
CA LEU A 81 -0.09 -4.61 23.05
C LEU A 81 1.02 -5.61 23.35
N LYS A 82 0.75 -6.89 23.14
CA LYS A 82 1.77 -7.94 23.18
C LYS A 82 2.08 -8.45 21.78
N THR A 83 3.35 -8.45 21.39
CA THR A 83 3.77 -9.01 20.10
C THR A 83 3.64 -10.53 20.11
N VAL A 84 2.82 -11.06 19.21
CA VAL A 84 2.59 -12.51 19.07
C VAL A 84 3.48 -13.09 17.98
N ARG A 85 3.70 -12.34 16.90
CA ARG A 85 4.52 -12.80 15.76
C ARG A 85 5.14 -11.63 15.00
N LEU A 86 6.34 -11.83 14.48
CA LEU A 86 6.94 -10.95 13.49
C LEU A 86 6.42 -11.38 12.11
N VAL A 87 5.57 -10.58 11.48
CA VAL A 87 5.01 -10.89 10.15
C VAL A 87 6.01 -10.52 9.07
N ARG A 88 6.53 -9.29 9.14
CA ARG A 88 7.60 -8.78 8.27
C ARG A 88 8.37 -7.71 9.04
N ALA A 89 9.44 -8.12 9.71
CA ALA A 89 10.27 -7.20 10.48
C ALA A 89 11.76 -7.49 10.22
N ALA A 90 12.34 -6.74 9.29
CA ALA A 90 13.74 -6.84 8.91
C ALA A 90 14.24 -5.49 8.36
N ASP A 91 15.56 -5.30 8.35
CA ASP A 91 16.14 -4.17 7.65
C ASP A 91 15.93 -4.32 6.14
N GLY A 92 15.80 -3.20 5.43
CA GLY A 92 15.40 -3.17 4.02
C GLY A 92 13.89 -3.21 3.77
N TYR A 93 13.04 -3.25 4.80
CA TYR A 93 11.60 -3.00 4.66
C TYR A 93 11.25 -1.59 5.15
N SER A 94 10.54 -0.83 4.32
CA SER A 94 10.04 0.51 4.65
C SER A 94 9.11 0.51 5.87
N ALA A 95 8.20 -0.45 5.95
CA ALA A 95 7.30 -0.63 7.10
C ALA A 95 7.50 -1.99 7.78
N GLN A 96 7.45 -1.98 9.10
CA GLN A 96 7.64 -3.16 9.94
C GLN A 96 6.26 -3.69 10.39
N LEU A 97 5.98 -4.95 10.09
CA LEU A 97 4.69 -5.61 10.31
C LEU A 97 4.78 -6.62 11.45
N LEU A 98 3.94 -6.45 12.47
CA LEU A 98 3.87 -7.32 13.65
C LEU A 98 2.43 -7.77 13.87
N ALA A 99 2.21 -9.03 14.20
CA ALA A 99 0.94 -9.47 14.77
C ALA A 99 0.97 -9.27 16.28
N VAL A 100 -0.07 -8.64 16.84
CA VAL A 100 -0.15 -8.30 18.26
C VAL A 100 -1.49 -8.70 18.85
N ARG A 101 -1.53 -8.85 20.17
CA ARG A 101 -2.77 -9.00 20.94
C ARG A 101 -2.92 -7.86 21.92
N VAL A 102 -4.14 -7.35 22.07
CA VAL A 102 -4.45 -6.28 23.02
C VAL A 102 -4.50 -6.87 24.43
N LEU A 103 -3.72 -6.31 25.36
CA LEU A 103 -3.72 -6.67 26.77
C LEU A 103 -4.67 -5.78 27.58
N SER A 104 -4.61 -4.47 27.35
CA SER A 104 -5.49 -3.46 27.93
C SER A 104 -5.64 -2.30 26.96
N SER A 105 -6.78 -1.62 26.96
CA SER A 105 -7.03 -0.49 26.07
C SER A 105 -8.10 0.43 26.64
N ASP A 106 -7.85 1.73 26.63
CA ASP A 106 -8.82 2.78 26.98
C ASP A 106 -9.79 3.10 25.84
N ILE A 107 -9.54 2.51 24.67
CA ILE A 107 -10.38 2.60 23.47
C ILE A 107 -10.91 1.22 23.08
N ASN A 108 -11.96 1.21 22.25
CA ASN A 108 -12.64 -0.02 21.85
C ASN A 108 -11.81 -0.82 20.82
N LEU A 109 -10.84 -1.60 21.31
CA LEU A 109 -10.05 -2.55 20.52
C LEU A 109 -10.45 -3.99 20.85
N PRO A 110 -10.38 -4.91 19.88
CA PRO A 110 -10.72 -6.31 20.12
C PRO A 110 -9.62 -7.03 20.91
N TYR A 111 -10.01 -7.67 22.02
CA TYR A 111 -9.09 -8.38 22.93
C TYR A 111 -8.81 -9.84 22.55
N ASN A 112 -9.74 -10.48 21.84
CA ASN A 112 -9.73 -11.93 21.59
C ASN A 112 -9.22 -12.31 20.18
N THR A 113 -8.63 -11.35 19.47
CA THR A 113 -8.09 -11.59 18.13
C THR A 113 -6.70 -10.99 18.03
N ASP A 114 -5.91 -11.52 17.11
CA ASP A 114 -4.68 -10.89 16.72
C ASP A 114 -4.99 -9.70 15.80
N LEU A 115 -4.22 -8.63 15.96
CA LEU A 115 -4.24 -7.43 15.14
C LEU A 115 -2.91 -7.30 14.41
N LEU A 116 -2.92 -6.63 13.26
CA LEU A 116 -1.72 -6.27 12.54
C LEU A 116 -1.30 -4.84 12.91
N VAL A 117 -0.07 -4.70 13.39
CA VAL A 117 0.61 -3.41 13.56
C VAL A 117 1.48 -3.18 12.33
N LYS A 118 1.25 -2.06 11.62
CA LYS A 118 2.19 -1.54 10.61
C LYS A 118 2.88 -0.32 11.18
N LYS A 119 4.20 -0.39 11.37
CA LYS A 119 5.02 0.68 11.95
C LYS A 119 5.78 1.44 10.86
N TYR A 120 5.76 2.76 10.99
CA TYR A 120 6.58 3.72 10.27
C TYR A 120 7.66 4.21 11.23
N ASP A 121 8.76 3.46 11.28
CA ASP A 121 9.92 3.86 12.06
C ASP A 121 10.75 4.82 11.20
N PRO A 122 11.04 6.06 11.65
CA PRO A 122 11.84 7.02 10.90
C PRO A 122 13.27 6.50 10.59
N LEU A 123 13.70 5.42 11.25
CA LEU A 123 14.93 4.70 10.93
C LEU A 123 14.86 3.93 9.60
N HIS A 124 13.64 3.64 9.12
CA HIS A 124 13.36 2.78 7.97
C HIS A 124 12.48 3.45 6.89
N SER A 125 11.62 4.42 7.23
CA SER A 125 10.74 5.10 6.28
C SER A 125 10.61 6.59 6.56
N ASP A 126 10.45 7.38 5.49
CA ASP A 126 10.17 8.82 5.54
C ASP A 126 8.69 9.15 5.24
N HIS A 127 7.81 8.15 5.08
CA HIS A 127 6.43 8.32 4.57
C HIS A 127 5.36 7.70 5.48
N GLU A 128 4.22 8.41 5.61
CA GLU A 128 3.01 8.04 6.37
C GLU A 128 1.77 8.47 5.56
N GLN A 129 1.09 7.57 4.84
CA GLN A 129 -0.08 7.93 4.01
C GLN A 129 -1.19 6.87 3.91
N ASP A 130 -1.26 5.90 4.82
CA ASP A 130 -2.31 4.86 4.76
C ASP A 130 -3.68 5.39 5.21
N GLU A 131 -3.72 6.27 6.20
CA GLU A 131 -4.90 6.57 6.99
C GLU A 131 -6.04 7.20 6.20
N ALA A 132 -5.70 8.07 5.25
CA ALA A 132 -6.70 8.77 4.46
C ALA A 132 -7.46 7.81 3.52
N ALA A 133 -6.78 6.79 2.99
CA ALA A 133 -7.43 5.76 2.18
C ALA A 133 -8.39 4.91 3.02
N TYR A 134 -7.96 4.48 4.21
CA TYR A 134 -8.82 3.74 5.14
C TYR A 134 -10.04 4.55 5.59
N ALA A 135 -9.87 5.84 5.86
CA ALA A 135 -10.98 6.72 6.22
C ALA A 135 -11.99 6.88 5.07
N LYS A 136 -11.52 7.05 3.83
CA LYS A 136 -12.36 7.16 2.64
C LYS A 136 -13.12 5.86 2.32
N LEU A 137 -12.51 4.71 2.62
CA LEU A 137 -13.04 3.37 2.33
C LEU A 137 -13.69 2.70 3.57
N ALA A 138 -14.22 3.49 4.51
CA ALA A 138 -14.80 2.98 5.76
C ALA A 138 -15.85 1.87 5.55
N ASP A 139 -16.68 1.98 4.51
CA ASP A 139 -17.74 1.00 4.19
C ASP A 139 -17.19 -0.36 3.72
N PHE A 140 -15.92 -0.42 3.29
CA PHE A 140 -15.26 -1.62 2.80
C PHE A 140 -14.38 -2.32 3.85
N GLN A 141 -14.28 -1.74 5.04
CA GLN A 141 -13.46 -2.26 6.12
C GLN A 141 -14.03 -3.55 6.71
N GLY A 142 -13.20 -4.59 6.74
CA GLY A 142 -13.59 -5.94 7.18
C GLY A 142 -14.20 -6.80 6.08
N SER A 143 -14.31 -6.27 4.87
CA SER A 143 -14.66 -7.01 3.66
C SER A 143 -13.51 -6.90 2.66
N LEU A 144 -13.54 -5.90 1.79
CA LEU A 144 -12.59 -5.73 0.69
C LEU A 144 -11.21 -5.26 1.15
N ILE A 145 -11.17 -4.54 2.28
CA ILE A 145 -9.93 -4.04 2.90
C ILE A 145 -9.92 -4.40 4.40
N PRO A 146 -8.75 -4.43 5.06
CA PRO A 146 -8.68 -4.65 6.51
C PRO A 146 -9.47 -3.59 7.28
N ARG A 147 -10.06 -3.97 8.43
CA ARG A 147 -10.53 -2.96 9.38
C ARG A 147 -9.38 -2.11 9.89
N TYR A 148 -9.58 -0.80 9.95
CA TYR A 148 -8.64 0.16 10.52
C TYR A 148 -9.11 0.56 11.92
N TYR A 149 -8.28 0.27 12.92
CA TYR A 149 -8.58 0.51 14.33
C TYR A 149 -8.02 1.83 14.86
N GLY A 150 -7.21 2.53 14.07
CA GLY A 150 -6.66 3.84 14.40
C GLY A 150 -5.15 3.96 14.24
N SER A 151 -4.67 5.19 14.39
CA SER A 151 -3.25 5.53 14.42
C SER A 151 -2.77 5.74 15.85
N PHE A 152 -1.56 5.29 16.10
CA PHE A 152 -0.92 5.31 17.40
C PHE A 152 0.55 5.69 17.30
N SER A 153 1.15 5.99 18.43
CA SER A 153 2.58 6.24 18.53
C SER A 153 3.18 5.45 19.67
N LEU A 154 4.40 5.01 19.44
CA LEU A 154 5.21 4.22 20.35
C LEU A 154 6.54 4.94 20.55
N SER A 155 6.92 5.13 21.81
CA SER A 155 8.25 5.66 22.15
C SER A 155 9.23 4.50 22.31
N LEU A 156 10.27 4.45 21.48
CA LEU A 156 11.30 3.42 21.52
C LEU A 156 12.62 4.00 22.04
N SER A 157 13.18 3.37 23.06
CA SER A 157 14.51 3.71 23.55
C SER A 157 15.58 3.37 22.50
N ILE A 158 16.56 4.26 22.34
CA ILE A 158 17.68 4.08 21.42
C ILE A 158 18.90 3.54 22.19
N ASP A 159 19.25 4.17 23.31
CA ASP A 159 20.45 3.88 24.11
C ASP A 159 20.21 3.98 25.62
N GLY A 160 18.94 3.93 26.06
CA GLY A 160 18.55 4.11 27.46
C GLY A 160 18.49 5.57 27.92
N THR A 161 19.04 6.52 27.16
CA THR A 161 19.01 7.96 27.48
C THR A 161 18.11 8.75 26.54
N SER A 162 18.06 8.33 25.29
CA SER A 162 17.25 8.93 24.23
C SER A 162 16.15 7.98 23.76
N SER A 163 15.08 8.57 23.23
CA SER A 163 13.97 7.84 22.62
C SER A 163 13.61 8.45 21.27
N ARG A 164 13.03 7.64 20.40
CA ARG A 164 12.39 8.09 19.17
C ARG A 164 10.93 7.70 19.18
N GLU A 165 10.10 8.56 18.62
CA GLU A 165 8.71 8.25 18.36
C GLU A 165 8.60 7.47 17.05
N VAL A 166 7.80 6.41 17.07
CA VAL A 166 7.46 5.57 15.93
C VAL A 166 5.96 5.65 15.73
N ARG A 167 5.51 6.07 14.54
CA ARG A 167 4.09 6.03 14.20
C ARG A 167 3.71 4.64 13.78
N LEU A 168 2.47 4.26 14.08
CA LEU A 168 1.93 2.98 13.65
C LEU A 168 0.43 3.06 13.46
N ILE A 169 -0.08 2.18 12.62
CA ILE A 169 -1.51 1.93 12.49
C ILE A 169 -1.84 0.54 12.99
N LEU A 170 -3.02 0.40 13.58
CA LEU A 170 -3.61 -0.90 13.92
C LEU A 170 -4.64 -1.30 12.86
N LEU A 171 -4.45 -2.49 12.31
CA LEU A 171 -5.29 -3.07 11.28
C LEU A 171 -5.82 -4.44 11.73
N GLU A 172 -6.90 -4.88 11.11
CA GLU A 172 -7.34 -6.28 11.14
C GLU A 172 -6.19 -7.17 10.67
N PHE A 173 -5.90 -8.21 11.45
CA PHE A 173 -5.08 -9.30 10.95
C PHE A 173 -5.95 -10.17 10.04
N VAL A 174 -5.68 -10.14 8.73
CA VAL A 174 -6.46 -10.91 7.74
C VAL A 174 -5.97 -12.36 7.70
N PRO A 175 -6.80 -13.36 8.08
CA PRO A 175 -6.43 -14.76 7.99
C PRO A 175 -6.56 -15.24 6.53
N GLY A 176 -5.45 -15.25 5.80
CA GLY A 176 -5.40 -15.72 4.42
C GLY A 176 -3.97 -15.89 3.93
N THR A 177 -3.81 -16.21 2.65
CA THR A 177 -2.50 -16.35 2.01
C THR A 177 -2.27 -15.21 1.03
N CYS A 178 -1.12 -14.55 1.13
CA CYS A 178 -0.76 -13.51 0.16
C CYS A 178 -0.55 -14.14 -1.21
N MET A 179 -1.03 -13.51 -2.29
CA MET A 179 -0.91 -14.10 -3.63
C MET A 179 0.55 -14.29 -4.05
N VAL A 180 1.49 -13.48 -3.56
CA VAL A 180 2.93 -13.66 -3.83
C VAL A 180 3.50 -14.96 -3.26
N ASP A 181 2.88 -15.51 -2.20
CA ASP A 181 3.31 -16.74 -1.54
C ASP A 181 2.62 -17.99 -2.12
N LEU A 182 1.69 -17.79 -3.07
CA LEU A 182 1.01 -18.87 -3.77
C LEU A 182 1.80 -19.30 -5.01
N ASP A 183 1.67 -20.57 -5.35
CA ASP A 183 2.20 -21.14 -6.58
C ASP A 183 1.08 -21.16 -7.64
N PRO A 184 1.12 -20.29 -8.67
CA PRO A 184 0.06 -20.22 -9.68
C PRO A 184 -0.13 -21.53 -10.44
N SER A 185 0.89 -22.39 -10.53
CA SER A 185 0.81 -23.67 -11.26
C SER A 185 -0.12 -24.70 -10.59
N LYS A 186 -0.48 -24.46 -9.32
CA LYS A 186 -1.43 -25.30 -8.58
C LYS A 186 -2.90 -24.96 -8.88
N PHE A 187 -3.14 -23.91 -9.65
CA PHE A 187 -4.47 -23.47 -10.05
C PHE A 187 -4.68 -23.75 -11.54
N THR A 188 -5.87 -24.23 -11.87
CA THR A 188 -6.31 -24.30 -13.26
C THR A 188 -6.41 -22.90 -13.87
N GLN A 189 -6.37 -22.81 -15.20
CA GLN A 189 -6.52 -21.52 -15.88
C GLN A 189 -7.84 -20.82 -15.51
N SER A 190 -8.94 -21.56 -15.38
CA SER A 190 -10.24 -20.99 -15.00
C SER A 190 -10.23 -20.42 -13.58
N GLU A 191 -9.56 -21.08 -12.63
CA GLU A 191 -9.43 -20.58 -11.26
C GLU A 191 -8.56 -19.31 -11.20
N ARG A 192 -7.46 -19.27 -11.97
CA ARG A 192 -6.63 -18.06 -12.08
C ARG A 192 -7.39 -16.91 -12.73
N GLN A 193 -8.20 -17.17 -13.76
CA GLN A 193 -9.09 -16.17 -14.34
C GLN A 193 -10.10 -15.64 -13.31
N ALA A 194 -10.69 -16.51 -12.49
CA ALA A 194 -11.60 -16.09 -11.42
C ALA A 194 -10.88 -15.21 -10.39
N ILE A 195 -9.67 -15.59 -9.96
CA ILE A 195 -8.84 -14.80 -9.04
C ILE A 195 -8.53 -13.42 -9.64
N MET A 196 -8.07 -13.37 -10.90
CA MET A 196 -7.76 -12.10 -11.57
C MET A 196 -9.00 -11.22 -11.71
N LYS A 197 -10.17 -11.81 -11.95
CA LYS A 197 -11.43 -11.07 -12.00
C LYS A 197 -11.76 -10.44 -10.65
N GLU A 198 -11.64 -11.17 -9.54
CA GLU A 198 -11.84 -10.61 -8.20
C GLU A 198 -10.87 -9.46 -7.90
N VAL A 199 -9.60 -9.58 -8.33
CA VAL A 199 -8.60 -8.50 -8.16
C VAL A 199 -9.01 -7.23 -8.90
N ILE A 200 -9.40 -7.34 -10.17
CA ILE A 200 -9.85 -6.19 -10.97
C ILE A 200 -11.13 -5.60 -10.39
N ASP A 201 -12.08 -6.44 -9.99
CA ASP A 201 -13.36 -5.99 -9.44
C ASP A 201 -13.14 -5.27 -8.11
N ALA A 202 -12.31 -5.82 -7.21
CA ALA A 202 -11.96 -5.21 -5.94
C ALA A 202 -11.27 -3.85 -6.12
N GLU A 203 -10.27 -3.79 -7.00
CA GLU A 203 -9.59 -2.53 -7.26
C GLU A 203 -10.52 -1.52 -7.93
N THR A 204 -11.38 -1.97 -8.85
CA THR A 204 -12.40 -1.12 -9.47
C THR A 204 -13.35 -0.56 -8.42
N THR A 205 -13.78 -1.37 -7.45
CA THR A 205 -14.64 -0.93 -6.34
C THR A 205 -14.00 0.18 -5.52
N ILE A 206 -12.73 0.07 -5.12
CA ILE A 206 -12.08 1.18 -4.38
C ILE A 206 -11.84 2.40 -5.28
N TYR A 207 -11.55 2.20 -6.57
CA TYR A 207 -11.34 3.26 -7.54
C TYR A 207 -12.59 4.11 -7.78
N ILE A 208 -13.77 3.49 -7.88
CA ILE A 208 -15.02 4.26 -8.02
C ILE A 208 -15.35 5.09 -6.76
N HIS A 209 -14.77 4.76 -5.60
CA HIS A 209 -14.87 5.50 -4.34
C HIS A 209 -13.74 6.54 -4.16
N ASP A 210 -13.16 6.98 -5.27
CA ASP A 210 -12.07 7.96 -5.33
C ASP A 210 -10.80 7.53 -4.58
N VAL A 211 -10.48 6.24 -4.58
CA VAL A 211 -9.20 5.73 -4.09
C VAL A 211 -8.48 4.93 -5.17
N ALA A 212 -7.38 5.46 -5.68
CA ALA A 212 -6.47 4.72 -6.55
C ALA A 212 -5.39 4.04 -5.71
N HIS A 213 -5.31 2.71 -5.73
CA HIS A 213 -4.34 1.98 -4.90
C HIS A 213 -2.88 2.20 -5.32
N ASN A 214 -2.62 2.37 -6.63
CA ASN A 214 -1.31 2.62 -7.25
C ASN A 214 -0.21 1.56 -7.05
N ASP A 215 -0.51 0.45 -6.37
CA ASP A 215 0.44 -0.64 -6.09
C ASP A 215 -0.30 -1.98 -6.04
N ILE A 216 -1.22 -2.21 -6.98
CA ILE A 216 -1.80 -3.54 -7.10
C ILE A 216 -0.73 -4.50 -7.61
N HIS A 217 -0.39 -5.43 -6.75
CA HIS A 217 0.64 -6.44 -6.96
C HIS A 217 0.26 -7.68 -6.16
N PRO A 218 0.67 -8.91 -6.54
CA PRO A 218 0.36 -10.10 -5.74
C PRO A 218 0.75 -10.04 -4.26
N ARG A 219 1.71 -9.17 -3.89
CA ARG A 219 2.15 -8.99 -2.49
C ARG A 219 1.17 -8.17 -1.64
N ASN A 220 0.23 -7.49 -2.30
CA ASN A 220 -0.77 -6.60 -1.71
C ASN A 220 -2.19 -7.16 -1.85
N VAL A 221 -2.32 -8.43 -2.25
CA VAL A 221 -3.59 -9.16 -2.32
C VAL A 221 -3.50 -10.40 -1.44
N ILE A 222 -4.45 -10.54 -0.52
CA ILE A 222 -4.60 -11.74 0.32
C ILE A 222 -5.81 -12.52 -0.17
N LEU A 223 -5.61 -13.79 -0.55
CA LEU A 223 -6.71 -14.73 -0.76
C LEU A 223 -7.17 -15.25 0.60
N VAL A 224 -8.43 -14.96 0.95
CA VAL A 224 -9.11 -15.46 2.16
C VAL A 224 -9.85 -16.76 1.85
N SER A 225 -10.29 -16.90 0.60
CA SER A 225 -10.92 -18.10 0.07
C SER A 225 -10.32 -18.47 -1.27
N PHE A 226 -10.42 -19.75 -1.65
CA PHE A 226 -9.98 -20.24 -2.96
C PHE A 226 -11.20 -20.53 -3.85
N PRO A 227 -11.06 -20.45 -5.17
CA PRO A 227 -12.12 -20.85 -6.09
C PRO A 227 -12.63 -22.29 -5.85
N PRO A 228 -13.90 -22.59 -6.16
CA PRO A 228 -14.92 -21.68 -6.66
C PRO A 228 -15.35 -20.68 -5.58
N PHE A 229 -15.45 -19.41 -5.96
CA PHE A 229 -15.80 -18.34 -5.04
C PHE A 229 -17.31 -18.36 -4.76
N ASP A 230 -17.67 -18.60 -3.52
CA ASP A 230 -19.04 -18.57 -2.99
C ASP A 230 -19.17 -17.69 -1.74
N GLN A 231 -18.05 -17.13 -1.28
CA GLN A 231 -18.02 -16.30 -0.08
C GLN A 231 -18.18 -14.83 -0.42
N ALA A 232 -18.73 -14.09 0.55
CA ALA A 232 -18.81 -12.64 0.47
C ALA A 232 -17.43 -11.95 0.51
N ARG A 233 -16.37 -12.68 0.88
CA ARG A 233 -14.99 -12.18 1.02
C ARG A 233 -14.00 -13.21 0.47
N ASN A 234 -13.68 -13.09 -0.81
CA ASN A 234 -12.71 -13.98 -1.47
C ASN A 234 -11.29 -13.44 -1.34
N ILE A 235 -11.14 -12.13 -1.54
CA ILE A 235 -9.85 -11.44 -1.48
C ILE A 235 -9.91 -10.21 -0.59
N VAL A 236 -8.74 -9.77 -0.14
CA VAL A 236 -8.56 -8.52 0.60
C VAL A 236 -7.37 -7.76 0.04
N LEU A 237 -7.59 -6.50 -0.30
CA LEU A 237 -6.54 -5.57 -0.73
C LEU A 237 -5.87 -4.96 0.51
N VAL A 238 -4.53 -4.94 0.53
CA VAL A 238 -3.73 -4.44 1.65
C VAL A 238 -2.65 -3.48 1.16
N ASP A 239 -2.06 -2.73 2.09
CA ASP A 239 -0.94 -1.80 1.84
C ASP A 239 -1.32 -0.58 0.98
N PHE A 240 -2.00 0.38 1.61
CA PHE A 240 -2.44 1.64 0.98
C PHE A 240 -1.38 2.75 1.03
N GLY A 241 -0.10 2.44 1.28
CA GLY A 241 0.94 3.44 1.57
C GLY A 241 1.33 4.34 0.41
N VAL A 242 0.89 4.01 -0.80
CA VAL A 242 1.04 4.84 -1.99
C VAL A 242 -0.30 5.13 -2.68
N ALA A 243 -1.41 4.84 -1.98
CA ALA A 243 -2.73 5.08 -2.49
C ALA A 243 -3.02 6.59 -2.57
N TRP A 244 -3.74 7.00 -3.60
CA TRP A 244 -4.24 8.37 -3.71
C TRP A 244 -5.71 8.40 -3.34
N VAL A 245 -6.09 9.32 -2.45
CA VAL A 245 -7.50 9.62 -2.15
C VAL A 245 -8.08 10.58 -3.20
N ASN A 246 -7.84 10.23 -4.47
CA ASN A 246 -8.44 10.77 -5.68
C ASN A 246 -8.15 9.78 -6.81
N ARG A 247 -8.92 9.83 -7.90
CA ARG A 247 -8.71 8.96 -9.07
C ARG A 247 -7.54 9.38 -9.95
N VAL A 248 -7.07 10.62 -9.80
CA VAL A 248 -5.96 11.19 -10.58
C VAL A 248 -5.08 12.07 -9.71
N THR A 249 -3.82 12.20 -10.14
CA THR A 249 -2.75 12.96 -9.47
C THR A 249 -3.08 14.42 -9.21
N PHE A 250 -3.97 14.99 -10.01
CA PHE A 250 -4.27 16.41 -10.02
C PHE A 250 -5.79 16.60 -10.09
N PRO A 251 -6.43 17.19 -9.06
CA PRO A 251 -7.89 17.41 -9.03
C PRO A 251 -8.41 18.15 -10.27
N LYS A 252 -7.63 19.10 -10.79
CA LYS A 252 -7.93 19.83 -12.03
C LYS A 252 -8.10 18.90 -13.24
N PHE A 253 -7.35 17.81 -13.31
CA PHE A 253 -7.51 16.83 -14.39
C PHE A 253 -8.80 16.01 -14.23
N GLN A 254 -9.23 15.74 -12.98
CA GLN A 254 -10.48 15.04 -12.73
C GLN A 254 -11.67 15.87 -13.21
N GLU A 255 -11.70 17.15 -12.83
CA GLU A 255 -12.75 18.10 -13.21
C GLU A 255 -12.76 18.38 -14.71
N GLN A 256 -11.58 18.60 -15.29
CA GLN A 256 -11.46 19.00 -16.69
C GLN A 256 -11.69 17.84 -17.66
N PHE A 257 -11.33 16.61 -17.29
CA PHE A 257 -11.21 15.53 -18.27
C PHE A 257 -11.91 14.22 -17.92
N LEU A 258 -12.17 13.95 -16.65
CA LEU A 258 -12.91 12.75 -16.24
C LEU A 258 -14.38 13.04 -15.95
N LEU A 259 -14.79 14.32 -15.85
CA LEU A 259 -16.19 14.77 -15.65
C LEU A 259 -16.93 14.02 -14.53
N GLY A 260 -16.21 13.59 -13.49
CA GLY A 260 -16.76 12.80 -12.38
C GLY A 260 -17.04 11.32 -12.68
N VAL A 261 -16.81 10.84 -13.90
CA VAL A 261 -17.00 9.45 -14.31
C VAL A 261 -15.71 8.64 -14.08
N PRO A 262 -15.77 7.47 -13.40
CA PRO A 262 -14.60 6.60 -13.28
C PRO A 262 -14.16 6.07 -14.64
N ILE A 263 -12.84 6.01 -14.86
CA ILE A 263 -12.25 5.34 -16.03
C ILE A 263 -12.60 3.85 -15.99
N SER A 264 -13.16 3.35 -17.08
CA SER A 264 -13.55 1.95 -17.25
C SER A 264 -12.38 0.98 -16.94
N PRO A 265 -12.64 -0.16 -16.27
CA PRO A 265 -11.63 -1.20 -16.07
C PRO A 265 -11.05 -1.72 -17.39
N LEU A 266 -11.77 -1.64 -18.52
CA LEU A 266 -11.21 -1.92 -19.84
C LEU A 266 -9.95 -1.08 -20.06
N LEU A 267 -10.02 0.25 -19.97
CA LEU A 267 -8.86 1.10 -20.22
C LEU A 267 -7.77 1.00 -19.16
N ARG A 268 -8.15 0.67 -17.91
CA ARG A 268 -7.18 0.58 -16.80
C ARG A 268 -6.37 -0.70 -16.86
N TRP A 269 -7.00 -1.81 -17.26
CA TRP A 269 -6.44 -3.15 -17.18
C TRP A 269 -6.11 -3.81 -18.52
N ILE A 270 -6.54 -3.26 -19.67
CA ILE A 270 -6.28 -3.88 -20.99
C ILE A 270 -4.80 -3.97 -21.36
N ASP A 271 -3.96 -3.08 -20.83
CA ASP A 271 -2.54 -3.04 -21.10
C ASP A 271 -1.77 -3.96 -20.15
N ILE A 272 -1.16 -5.01 -20.70
CA ILE A 272 -0.40 -6.01 -19.94
C ILE A 272 0.80 -5.39 -19.21
N GLU A 273 1.34 -4.27 -19.68
CA GLU A 273 2.45 -3.58 -19.00
C GLU A 273 2.06 -3.04 -17.62
N ARG A 274 0.75 -2.91 -17.33
CA ARG A 274 0.24 -2.52 -16.02
C ARG A 274 0.07 -3.69 -15.05
N LEU A 275 0.33 -4.93 -15.49
CA LEU A 275 0.20 -6.15 -14.70
C LEU A 275 1.49 -6.56 -13.99
N SER A 276 2.36 -5.62 -13.65
CA SER A 276 3.65 -5.90 -13.01
C SER A 276 3.49 -6.91 -11.86
N GLY A 277 4.15 -8.06 -11.98
CA GLY A 277 4.15 -9.12 -10.97
C GLY A 277 3.07 -10.20 -11.15
N PHE A 278 2.07 -9.99 -12.01
CA PHE A 278 1.05 -10.99 -12.32
C PHE A 278 1.41 -11.90 -13.51
N ASP A 279 2.62 -11.79 -14.06
CA ASP A 279 3.03 -12.52 -15.27
C ASP A 279 2.83 -14.04 -15.16
N ASN A 280 3.15 -14.60 -13.99
CA ASN A 280 3.00 -16.05 -13.74
C ASN A 280 1.54 -16.48 -13.51
N TRP A 281 0.62 -15.54 -13.30
CA TRP A 281 -0.80 -15.81 -13.12
C TRP A 281 -1.55 -15.90 -14.44
N ILE A 282 -0.98 -15.42 -15.55
CA ILE A 282 -1.68 -15.21 -16.81
C ILE A 282 -0.98 -15.97 -17.94
N ASP A 283 -1.66 -16.97 -18.50
CA ASP A 283 -1.22 -17.74 -19.67
C ASP A 283 -2.27 -17.82 -20.78
N TRP A 284 -3.21 -16.89 -20.78
CA TRP A 284 -4.26 -16.73 -21.80
C TRP A 284 -4.15 -15.37 -22.50
N ASP A 285 -4.95 -15.17 -23.55
CA ASP A 285 -5.06 -13.85 -24.19
C ASP A 285 -5.73 -12.86 -23.22
N TRP A 286 -4.88 -12.13 -22.49
CA TRP A 286 -5.31 -11.17 -21.49
C TRP A 286 -6.24 -10.10 -22.07
N LYS A 287 -5.89 -9.59 -23.26
CA LYS A 287 -6.63 -8.51 -23.90
C LYS A 287 -8.04 -8.96 -24.24
N LEU A 288 -8.17 -10.10 -24.92
CA LEU A 288 -9.47 -10.67 -25.26
C LEU A 288 -10.28 -11.02 -24.02
N TRP A 289 -9.64 -11.53 -22.97
CA TRP A 289 -10.31 -11.88 -21.73
C TRP A 289 -10.84 -10.63 -20.98
N VAL A 290 -10.06 -9.55 -20.89
CA VAL A 290 -10.51 -8.28 -20.28
C VAL A 290 -11.64 -7.66 -21.11
N GLU A 291 -11.51 -7.63 -22.44
CA GLU A 291 -12.59 -7.16 -23.34
C GLU A 291 -13.88 -7.93 -23.09
N HIS A 292 -13.81 -9.26 -23.07
CA HIS A 292 -14.98 -10.11 -22.85
C HIS A 292 -15.65 -9.85 -21.48
N ASN A 293 -14.87 -9.77 -20.39
CA ASN A 293 -15.42 -9.62 -19.03
C ASN A 293 -15.96 -8.21 -18.76
N TYR A 294 -15.38 -7.18 -19.38
CA TYR A 294 -15.68 -5.78 -19.07
C TYR A 294 -16.30 -5.01 -20.23
N GLU A 295 -16.70 -5.67 -21.32
CA GLU A 295 -17.36 -5.06 -22.49
C GLU A 295 -18.54 -4.15 -22.10
N HIS A 296 -19.29 -4.56 -21.08
CA HIS A 296 -20.42 -3.81 -20.54
C HIS A 296 -20.05 -2.39 -20.04
N THR A 297 -18.77 -2.14 -19.74
CA THR A 297 -18.27 -0.83 -19.33
C THR A 297 -17.82 0.05 -20.51
N ARG A 298 -17.81 -0.46 -21.75
CA ARG A 298 -17.35 0.29 -22.92
C ARG A 298 -18.13 1.58 -23.14
N GLY A 299 -19.42 1.58 -22.85
CA GLY A 299 -20.29 2.76 -23.00
C GLY A 299 -19.93 3.93 -22.09
N SER A 300 -19.15 3.73 -21.02
CA SER A 300 -18.69 4.83 -20.15
C SER A 300 -17.37 5.46 -20.59
N ILE A 301 -16.72 4.90 -21.63
CA ILE A 301 -15.44 5.40 -22.13
C ILE A 301 -15.68 6.66 -22.96
N THR A 302 -15.08 7.77 -22.55
CA THR A 302 -15.04 9.00 -23.35
C THR A 302 -13.89 9.00 -24.34
N GLU A 303 -13.97 9.82 -25.39
CA GLU A 303 -12.88 10.00 -26.36
C GLU A 303 -11.56 10.38 -25.68
N TYR A 304 -11.61 11.28 -24.69
CA TYR A 304 -10.44 11.66 -23.91
C TYR A 304 -9.85 10.47 -23.13
N MET A 305 -10.70 9.69 -22.45
CA MET A 305 -10.22 8.52 -21.71
C MET A 305 -9.53 7.54 -22.66
N GLN A 306 -10.11 7.31 -23.84
CA GLN A 306 -9.53 6.48 -24.88
C GLN A 306 -8.18 7.02 -25.38
N GLU A 307 -8.04 8.33 -25.58
CA GLU A 307 -6.80 8.97 -26.03
C GLU A 307 -5.67 8.84 -25.00
N VAL A 308 -5.98 9.11 -23.72
CA VAL A 308 -4.95 9.17 -22.65
C VAL A 308 -4.60 7.79 -22.10
N PHE A 309 -5.60 6.94 -21.90
CA PHE A 309 -5.46 5.66 -21.21
C PHE A 309 -5.61 4.45 -22.12
N GLY A 310 -6.08 4.61 -23.36
CA GLY A 310 -6.20 3.53 -24.30
C GLY A 310 -4.85 2.95 -24.76
N PRO A 311 -4.88 1.77 -25.42
CA PRO A 311 -3.68 1.13 -25.94
C PRO A 311 -2.93 2.08 -26.88
N ARG A 312 -1.65 2.33 -26.60
CA ARG A 312 -0.82 3.17 -27.47
C ARG A 312 -0.30 2.35 -28.64
N ASP A 313 -0.78 2.64 -29.86
CA ASP A 313 -0.18 2.08 -31.07
C ASP A 313 1.25 2.63 -31.25
N ARG A 314 2.25 1.83 -30.91
CA ARG A 314 3.67 2.20 -31.07
C ARG A 314 4.11 2.28 -32.53
N GLY A 315 3.27 1.91 -33.49
CA GLY A 315 3.55 1.98 -34.93
C GLY A 315 3.46 3.37 -35.55
N ALA A 316 2.81 4.34 -34.89
CA ALA A 316 2.60 5.68 -35.45
C ALA A 316 3.78 6.64 -35.20
N ARG A 317 4.59 6.40 -34.15
CA ARG A 317 5.71 7.31 -33.80
C ARG A 317 6.96 7.15 -34.67
N GLN A 318 7.13 6.06 -35.40
CA GLN A 318 8.26 5.90 -36.34
C GLN A 318 8.01 6.51 -37.73
N LYS A 319 6.78 6.94 -38.04
CA LYS A 319 6.48 7.62 -39.32
C LYS A 319 6.47 9.15 -39.23
N ALA A 320 6.53 9.71 -38.03
CA ALA A 320 6.52 11.16 -37.80
C ALA A 320 7.93 11.74 -37.52
N SER A 321 8.99 10.92 -37.45
CA SER A 321 10.38 11.40 -37.27
C SER A 321 11.22 11.37 -38.54
N VAL A 322 10.57 11.26 -39.71
CA VAL A 322 11.20 11.43 -41.03
C VAL A 322 10.30 12.32 -41.88
N LYS A 323 10.11 13.55 -41.41
CA LYS A 323 9.66 14.73 -42.14
C LYS A 323 9.66 15.87 -41.13
N ASP A 324 10.86 16.38 -40.90
CA ASP A 324 11.23 17.79 -40.74
C ASP A 324 12.74 17.86 -40.47
#